data_AF-A0A0M0JLS2-F1
#
_entry.id   AF-A0A0M0JLS2-F1
#
_cell.length_a   1.000
_cell.length_b   1.000
_cell.length_c   1.000
_cell.angle_alpha   90.00
_cell.angle_beta   90.00
_cell.angle_gamma   90.00
#
_symmetry.space_group_name_H-M   'P 1'
#
loop_
_entity.id
_entity.type
_entity.pdbx_description
1 polymer ?
#
loop_
_entity_poly.entity_id
_entity_poly.type
_entity_poly.pdbx_seq_one_letter_code
_entity_poly.pdbx_strand_id
1 'polypeptide(L)'
;MDAQEQLADLQSRFELLQGDRKAFYEQSQLTLKRNKDVVDQLRKEQKELREALSSMSKDKGGAETSAMHEAELVKVEQALTLLRQRQNTVSCGNRAKEKALTILEDELRDLQRSSSRPAHEANPLMRQIRTLENRLDKAMIKYNEAQSIRKTYDQIVKRLKEERVNFDNQLGAIEATLHAKEHDYEELLLMSHDASHAKDVARAELAKLQSLVSEERKARDKELTERRSAVSAREEMATRMMEREKMRQDIVMEAKGDLSTQAEEALKKNLVTNTLHHKLNQNIMEGEQQVMSAYEAAFRKIKEATGVGDVNEVIQKFITQKDTEKNLIAMTREAQARIDQIGEQRAATKASVDEMKYSGAGGQSSRQEVEVAEKKLADATSSCDRIKTRHSRLTKVFVDIRAGVEHMADKLEAVKLDVPSVPVSDDTIVDVMLQCDQKLLKMFSVVGELEEEAPPSPDAASPSRGSTRGVGRGEVQGVGRGEVHPAAEGGAANYNVRVALEEYDDVPGGADDDEEELEGLEPDVLGREAMKKMHGAMLDKATNKGKKGKGKFAGEGSPGSTKGGKAVGQRPPMG
;
A
#
# COMPACT_ATOMS: atom_id res chain seq x y z
N MET A 1 -54.41 -131.72 -155.94
CA MET A 1 -55.02 -131.26 -157.19
C MET A 1 -56.10 -130.27 -156.81
N ASP A 2 -55.87 -128.97 -156.99
CA ASP A 2 -56.88 -128.11 -157.61
C ASP A 2 -56.25 -126.78 -158.06
N ALA A 3 -56.50 -126.38 -159.32
CA ALA A 3 -55.87 -125.23 -159.95
C ALA A 3 -56.53 -123.89 -159.58
N GLN A 4 -57.70 -123.92 -158.94
CA GLN A 4 -58.45 -122.72 -158.52
C GLN A 4 -57.91 -122.09 -157.24
N GLU A 5 -57.39 -122.88 -156.29
CA GLU A 5 -56.75 -122.35 -155.07
C GLU A 5 -55.47 -121.57 -155.39
N GLN A 6 -54.67 -122.03 -156.35
CA GLN A 6 -53.42 -121.34 -156.72
C GLN A 6 -53.66 -119.98 -157.39
N LEU A 7 -54.79 -119.79 -158.07
CA LEU A 7 -55.11 -118.52 -158.74
C LEU A 7 -55.66 -117.47 -157.75
N ALA A 8 -56.47 -117.89 -156.78
CA ALA A 8 -56.96 -117.02 -155.71
C ALA A 8 -55.82 -116.51 -154.81
N ASP A 9 -54.85 -117.39 -154.50
CA ASP A 9 -53.69 -117.04 -153.67
C ASP A 9 -52.75 -116.05 -154.38
N LEU A 10 -52.58 -116.17 -155.70
CA LEU A 10 -51.83 -115.22 -156.53
C LEU A 10 -52.52 -113.84 -156.63
N GLN A 11 -53.85 -113.79 -156.71
CA GLN A 11 -54.60 -112.53 -156.74
C GLN A 11 -54.53 -111.78 -155.40
N SER A 12 -54.69 -112.50 -154.28
CA SER A 12 -54.53 -111.94 -152.92
C SER A 12 -53.14 -111.35 -152.71
N ARG A 13 -52.09 -112.04 -153.19
CA ARG A 13 -50.71 -111.57 -153.09
C ARG A 13 -50.44 -110.32 -153.93
N PHE A 14 -51.12 -110.15 -155.06
CA PHE A 14 -50.98 -108.96 -155.91
C PHE A 14 -51.67 -107.72 -155.30
N GLU A 15 -52.86 -107.87 -154.70
CA GLU A 15 -53.52 -106.77 -153.99
C GLU A 15 -52.71 -106.29 -152.78
N LEU A 16 -52.10 -107.21 -152.02
CA LEU A 16 -51.22 -106.86 -150.90
C LEU A 16 -49.99 -106.07 -151.38
N LEU A 17 -49.36 -106.50 -152.48
CA LEU A 17 -48.22 -105.80 -153.10
C LEU A 17 -48.59 -104.40 -153.62
N GLN A 18 -49.81 -104.21 -154.14
CA GLN A 18 -50.28 -102.86 -154.51
C GLN A 18 -50.54 -101.98 -153.29
N GLY A 19 -51.09 -102.55 -152.21
CA GLY A 19 -51.24 -101.88 -150.92
C GLY A 19 -49.90 -101.40 -150.36
N ASP A 20 -48.91 -102.28 -150.32
CA ASP A 20 -47.55 -101.96 -149.87
C ASP A 20 -46.90 -100.89 -150.75
N ARG A 21 -47.04 -100.98 -152.08
CA ARG A 21 -46.48 -99.95 -153.00
C ARG A 21 -47.09 -98.58 -152.75
N LYS A 22 -48.40 -98.51 -152.47
CA LYS A 22 -49.10 -97.25 -152.17
C LYS A 22 -48.67 -96.69 -150.80
N ALA A 23 -48.60 -97.54 -149.78
CA ALA A 23 -48.14 -97.15 -148.44
C ALA A 23 -46.69 -96.62 -148.46
N PHE A 24 -45.78 -97.28 -149.17
CA PHE A 24 -44.39 -96.82 -149.32
C PHE A 24 -44.31 -95.46 -150.04
N TYR A 25 -45.11 -95.23 -151.07
CA TYR A 25 -45.13 -93.95 -151.78
C TYR A 25 -45.68 -92.81 -150.91
N GLU A 26 -46.77 -93.06 -150.18
CA GLU A 26 -47.37 -92.08 -149.26
C GLU A 26 -46.42 -91.76 -148.10
N GLN A 27 -45.75 -92.77 -147.53
CA GLN A 27 -44.76 -92.57 -146.47
C GLN A 27 -43.53 -91.78 -146.98
N SER A 28 -43.04 -92.07 -148.19
CA SER A 28 -41.94 -91.33 -148.80
C SER A 28 -42.30 -89.84 -149.02
N GLN A 29 -43.49 -89.55 -149.55
CA GLN A 29 -43.98 -88.18 -149.74
C GLN A 29 -44.15 -87.40 -148.42
N LEU A 30 -44.64 -88.07 -147.38
CA LEU A 30 -44.74 -87.48 -146.03
C LEU A 30 -43.36 -87.16 -145.43
N THR A 31 -42.39 -88.04 -145.65
CA THR A 31 -41.01 -87.83 -145.20
C THR A 31 -40.36 -86.68 -145.95
N LEU A 32 -40.62 -86.56 -147.26
CA LEU A 32 -40.11 -85.45 -148.08
C LEU A 32 -40.68 -84.10 -147.65
N LYS A 33 -41.98 -84.04 -147.30
CA LYS A 33 -42.60 -82.82 -146.75
C LYS A 33 -42.00 -82.44 -145.40
N ARG A 34 -41.87 -83.39 -144.47
CA ARG A 34 -41.22 -83.14 -143.17
C ARG A 34 -39.79 -82.62 -143.33
N ASN A 35 -39.02 -83.20 -144.25
CA ASN A 35 -37.65 -82.74 -144.51
C ASN A 35 -37.60 -81.31 -145.07
N LYS A 36 -38.55 -80.90 -145.91
CA LYS A 36 -38.65 -79.50 -146.37
C LYS A 36 -38.96 -78.54 -145.23
N ASP A 37 -39.91 -78.87 -144.37
CA ASP A 37 -40.29 -78.02 -143.24
C ASP A 37 -39.12 -77.81 -142.26
N VAL A 38 -38.32 -78.85 -142.01
CA VAL A 38 -37.11 -78.77 -141.17
C VAL A 38 -36.05 -77.85 -141.78
N VAL A 39 -35.83 -77.90 -143.11
CA VAL A 39 -34.86 -77.03 -143.78
C VAL A 39 -35.28 -75.55 -143.69
N ASP A 40 -36.58 -75.26 -143.82
CA ASP A 40 -37.07 -73.88 -143.72
C ASP A 40 -37.01 -73.34 -142.28
N GLN A 41 -37.23 -74.19 -141.26
CA GLN A 41 -36.98 -73.83 -139.85
C GLN A 41 -35.52 -73.48 -139.61
N LEU A 42 -34.58 -74.35 -140.04
CA LEU A 42 -33.15 -74.11 -139.86
C LEU A 42 -32.67 -72.83 -140.56
N ARG A 43 -33.27 -72.45 -141.70
CA ARG A 43 -32.94 -71.19 -142.39
C ARG A 43 -33.43 -69.96 -141.63
N LYS A 44 -34.60 -70.02 -140.98
CA LYS A 44 -35.08 -68.92 -140.11
C LYS A 44 -34.19 -68.77 -138.88
N GLU A 45 -33.87 -69.87 -138.22
CA GLU A 45 -32.95 -69.87 -137.07
C GLU A 45 -31.57 -69.30 -137.45
N GLN A 46 -31.04 -69.64 -138.63
CA GLN A 46 -29.76 -69.06 -139.07
C GLN A 46 -29.83 -67.56 -139.32
N LYS A 47 -30.96 -67.04 -139.79
CA LYS A 47 -31.16 -65.60 -140.00
C LYS A 47 -31.24 -64.87 -138.65
N GLU A 48 -32.01 -65.41 -137.71
CA GLU A 48 -32.15 -64.86 -136.36
C GLU A 48 -30.82 -64.84 -135.60
N LEU A 49 -30.03 -65.93 -135.69
CA LEU A 49 -28.70 -65.98 -135.07
C LEU A 49 -27.71 -64.98 -135.67
N ARG A 50 -27.79 -64.71 -136.99
CA ARG A 50 -26.95 -63.66 -137.62
C ARG A 50 -27.35 -62.26 -137.18
N GLU A 51 -28.65 -61.99 -137.05
CA GLU A 51 -29.13 -60.70 -136.55
C GLU A 51 -28.74 -60.51 -135.07
N ALA A 52 -28.83 -61.55 -134.23
CA ALA A 52 -28.37 -61.52 -132.84
C ALA A 52 -26.86 -61.33 -132.69
N LEU A 53 -26.04 -61.93 -133.56
CA LEU A 53 -24.58 -61.69 -133.55
C LEU A 53 -24.23 -60.27 -134.01
N SER A 54 -24.97 -59.72 -134.97
CA SER A 54 -24.79 -58.33 -135.41
C SER A 54 -25.15 -57.32 -134.32
N SER A 55 -26.19 -57.57 -133.51
CA SER A 55 -26.54 -56.67 -132.39
C SER A 55 -25.51 -56.75 -131.27
N MET A 56 -25.09 -57.96 -130.88
CA MET A 56 -24.08 -58.13 -129.83
C MET A 56 -22.69 -57.64 -130.22
N SER A 57 -22.35 -57.65 -131.52
CA SER A 57 -21.08 -57.08 -131.98
C SER A 57 -21.09 -55.55 -132.06
N LYS A 58 -22.27 -54.91 -132.16
CA LYS A 58 -22.41 -53.44 -132.05
C LYS A 58 -22.39 -52.95 -130.59
N ASP A 59 -22.82 -53.78 -129.63
CA ASP A 59 -22.78 -53.48 -128.19
C ASP A 59 -21.40 -53.71 -127.54
N LYS A 60 -20.47 -54.40 -128.21
CA LYS A 60 -19.09 -54.62 -127.71
C LYS A 60 -18.10 -53.50 -128.07
N GLY A 61 -18.59 -52.26 -128.19
CA GLY A 61 -17.79 -51.04 -128.39
C GLY A 61 -17.57 -50.23 -127.11
N GLY A 62 -17.39 -50.87 -125.95
CA GLY A 62 -17.36 -50.23 -124.62
C GLY A 62 -15.97 -50.18 -123.95
N ALA A 63 -14.92 -49.79 -124.68
CA ALA A 63 -13.60 -49.56 -124.06
C ALA A 63 -13.51 -48.21 -123.30
N GLU A 64 -14.31 -47.21 -123.69
CA GLU A 64 -14.29 -45.88 -123.05
C GLU A 64 -15.02 -45.85 -121.69
N THR A 65 -16.01 -46.71 -121.45
CA THR A 65 -16.75 -46.75 -120.18
C THR A 65 -15.97 -47.42 -119.06
N SER A 66 -15.13 -48.41 -119.36
CA SER A 66 -14.28 -49.08 -118.36
C SER A 66 -13.18 -48.15 -117.81
N ALA A 67 -12.53 -47.37 -118.67
CA ALA A 67 -11.50 -46.43 -118.25
C ALA A 67 -12.07 -45.26 -117.42
N MET A 68 -13.30 -44.82 -117.73
CA MET A 68 -13.97 -43.76 -116.97
C MET A 68 -14.37 -44.23 -115.56
N HIS A 69 -14.90 -45.45 -115.43
CA HIS A 69 -15.22 -46.05 -114.13
C HIS A 69 -13.97 -46.36 -113.30
N GLU A 70 -12.86 -46.75 -113.91
CA GLU A 70 -11.59 -46.96 -113.21
C GLU A 70 -10.99 -45.65 -112.68
N ALA A 71 -11.10 -44.56 -113.45
CA ALA A 71 -10.72 -43.22 -112.98
C ALA A 71 -11.62 -42.69 -111.85
N GLU A 72 -12.93 -43.01 -111.87
CA GLU A 72 -13.85 -42.70 -110.78
C GLU A 72 -13.57 -43.51 -109.52
N LEU A 73 -13.25 -44.80 -109.64
CA LEU A 73 -12.82 -45.66 -108.55
C LEU A 73 -11.57 -45.13 -107.85
N VAL A 74 -10.55 -44.73 -108.62
CA VAL A 74 -9.32 -44.13 -108.07
C VAL A 74 -9.63 -42.83 -107.31
N LYS A 75 -10.54 -41.98 -107.81
CA LYS A 75 -10.96 -40.75 -107.11
C LYS A 75 -11.73 -41.06 -105.82
N VAL A 76 -12.59 -42.09 -105.83
CA VAL A 76 -13.31 -42.54 -104.63
C VAL A 76 -12.36 -43.15 -103.61
N GLU A 77 -11.38 -43.94 -104.03
CA GLU A 77 -10.34 -44.48 -103.16
C GLU A 77 -9.48 -43.36 -102.55
N GLN A 78 -9.08 -42.38 -103.34
CA GLN A 78 -8.39 -41.18 -102.83
C GLN A 78 -9.27 -40.42 -101.83
N ALA A 79 -10.56 -40.23 -102.12
CA ALA A 79 -11.49 -39.60 -101.17
C ALA A 79 -11.64 -40.42 -99.87
N LEU A 80 -11.71 -41.75 -99.96
CA LEU A 80 -11.79 -42.64 -98.80
C LEU A 80 -10.50 -42.62 -97.97
N THR A 81 -9.32 -42.59 -98.61
CA THR A 81 -8.05 -42.47 -97.89
C THR A 81 -7.94 -41.13 -97.16
N LEU A 82 -8.34 -40.03 -97.80
CA LEU A 82 -8.40 -38.70 -97.16
C LEU A 82 -9.41 -38.66 -96.01
N LEU A 83 -10.58 -39.31 -96.17
CA LEU A 83 -11.59 -39.38 -95.12
C LEU A 83 -11.12 -40.22 -93.93
N ARG A 84 -10.40 -41.33 -94.17
CA ARG A 84 -9.75 -42.14 -93.13
C ARG A 84 -8.64 -41.38 -92.43
N GLN A 85 -7.80 -40.65 -93.17
CA GLN A 85 -6.80 -39.77 -92.58
C GLN A 85 -7.45 -38.71 -91.69
N ARG A 86 -8.52 -38.06 -92.17
CA ARG A 86 -9.29 -37.10 -91.37
C ARG A 86 -9.90 -37.75 -90.14
N GLN A 87 -10.50 -38.94 -90.26
CA GLN A 87 -11.05 -39.68 -89.12
C GLN A 87 -9.97 -40.03 -88.10
N ASN A 88 -8.79 -40.48 -88.55
CA ASN A 88 -7.65 -40.76 -87.68
C ASN A 88 -7.16 -39.49 -86.98
N THR A 89 -7.05 -38.35 -87.68
CA THR A 89 -6.65 -37.07 -87.05
C THR A 89 -7.64 -36.62 -85.98
N VAL A 90 -8.96 -36.74 -86.24
CA VAL A 90 -10.01 -36.41 -85.28
C VAL A 90 -9.99 -37.39 -84.09
N SER A 91 -9.79 -38.69 -84.34
CA SER A 91 -9.71 -39.71 -83.30
C SER A 91 -8.48 -39.49 -82.39
N CYS A 92 -7.31 -39.19 -82.97
CA CYS A 92 -6.12 -38.80 -82.22
C CYS A 92 -6.35 -37.52 -81.40
N GLY A 93 -7.01 -36.52 -81.99
CA GLY A 93 -7.36 -35.27 -81.30
C GLY A 93 -8.33 -35.50 -80.13
N ASN A 94 -9.35 -36.35 -80.31
CA ASN A 94 -10.29 -36.70 -79.25
C ASN A 94 -9.59 -37.47 -78.13
N ARG A 95 -8.73 -38.44 -78.45
CA ARG A 95 -7.95 -39.18 -77.46
C ARG A 95 -7.00 -38.28 -76.67
N ALA A 96 -6.43 -37.25 -77.29
CA ALA A 96 -5.61 -36.25 -76.59
C ALA A 96 -6.45 -35.40 -75.63
N LYS A 97 -7.65 -34.99 -76.04
CA LYS A 97 -8.59 -34.24 -75.18
C LYS A 97 -9.12 -35.08 -74.03
N GLU A 98 -9.44 -36.35 -74.24
CA GLU A 98 -9.83 -37.28 -73.18
C GLU A 98 -8.73 -37.41 -72.13
N LYS A 99 -7.46 -37.56 -72.56
CA LYS A 99 -6.32 -37.56 -71.63
C LYS A 99 -6.20 -36.25 -70.86
N ALA A 100 -6.36 -35.11 -71.53
CA ALA A 100 -6.34 -33.81 -70.87
C ALA A 100 -7.49 -33.65 -69.86
N LEU A 101 -8.70 -34.14 -70.18
CA LEU A 101 -9.82 -34.15 -69.26
C LEU A 101 -9.56 -35.04 -68.05
N THR A 102 -8.98 -36.23 -68.22
CA THR A 102 -8.64 -37.09 -67.08
C THR A 102 -7.61 -36.44 -66.16
N ILE A 103 -6.61 -35.75 -66.72
CA ILE A 103 -5.63 -35.00 -65.93
C ILE A 103 -6.31 -33.87 -65.17
N LEU A 104 -7.17 -33.09 -65.85
CA LEU A 104 -7.88 -31.98 -65.23
C LEU A 104 -8.88 -32.45 -64.15
N GLU A 105 -9.52 -33.60 -64.35
CA GLU A 105 -10.39 -34.23 -63.35
C GLU A 105 -9.60 -34.68 -62.11
N ASP A 106 -8.39 -35.23 -62.30
CA ASP A 106 -7.51 -35.61 -61.19
C ASP A 106 -6.96 -34.37 -60.46
N GLU A 107 -6.56 -33.33 -61.19
CA GLU A 107 -6.19 -32.03 -60.61
C GLU A 107 -7.35 -31.43 -59.83
N LEU A 108 -8.58 -31.49 -60.35
CA LEU A 108 -9.78 -31.01 -59.68
C LEU A 108 -10.08 -31.83 -58.42
N ARG A 109 -9.87 -33.15 -58.43
CA ARG A 109 -9.98 -34.00 -57.23
C ARG A 109 -8.93 -33.65 -56.19
N ASP A 110 -7.70 -33.36 -56.59
CA ASP A 110 -6.63 -32.96 -55.67
C ASP A 110 -6.87 -31.56 -55.09
N LEU A 111 -7.35 -30.63 -55.92
CA LEU A 111 -7.86 -29.32 -55.49
C LEU A 111 -9.05 -29.47 -54.53
N GLN A 112 -9.99 -30.39 -54.77
CA GLN A 112 -11.11 -30.65 -53.85
C GLN A 112 -10.64 -31.27 -52.53
N ARG A 113 -9.64 -32.16 -52.55
CA ARG A 113 -9.04 -32.72 -51.33
C ARG A 113 -8.30 -31.66 -50.52
N SER A 114 -7.56 -30.76 -51.18
CA SER A 114 -6.87 -29.65 -50.52
C SER A 114 -7.84 -28.54 -50.05
N SER A 115 -8.95 -28.34 -50.77
CA SER A 115 -10.02 -27.40 -50.44
C SER A 115 -11.01 -27.96 -49.43
N SER A 116 -10.97 -29.26 -49.13
CA SER A 116 -11.66 -29.84 -47.98
C SER A 116 -11.08 -29.19 -46.74
N ARG A 117 -11.71 -28.08 -46.32
CA ARG A 117 -11.38 -27.34 -45.09
C ARG A 117 -11.15 -28.38 -44.00
N PRO A 118 -9.92 -28.48 -43.44
CA PRO A 118 -9.69 -29.34 -42.29
C PRO A 118 -10.74 -28.94 -41.26
N ALA A 119 -11.60 -29.89 -40.88
CA ALA A 119 -12.71 -29.64 -39.98
C ALA A 119 -12.21 -28.81 -38.79
N HIS A 120 -12.62 -27.55 -38.74
CA HIS A 120 -12.07 -26.51 -37.86
C HIS A 120 -12.21 -26.88 -36.37
N GLU A 121 -13.02 -27.89 -36.06
CA GLU A 121 -13.27 -28.43 -34.71
C GLU A 121 -12.30 -29.53 -34.27
N ALA A 122 -11.57 -30.15 -35.20
CA ALA A 122 -10.62 -31.23 -34.93
C ALA A 122 -9.16 -30.78 -34.98
N ASN A 123 -8.88 -29.49 -35.19
CA ASN A 123 -7.52 -28.98 -35.16
C ASN A 123 -7.00 -28.99 -33.70
N PRO A 124 -5.95 -29.78 -33.36
CA PRO A 124 -5.38 -29.80 -32.01
C PRO A 124 -4.96 -28.41 -31.54
N LEU A 125 -4.58 -27.52 -32.46
CA LEU A 125 -4.24 -26.12 -32.17
C LEU A 125 -5.44 -25.35 -31.59
N MET A 126 -6.66 -25.59 -32.08
CA MET A 126 -7.86 -24.90 -31.59
C MET A 126 -8.26 -25.36 -30.19
N ARG A 127 -8.08 -26.65 -29.89
CA ARG A 127 -8.25 -27.15 -28.52
C ARG A 127 -7.22 -26.53 -27.58
N GLN A 128 -5.98 -26.42 -28.03
CA GLN A 128 -4.91 -25.78 -27.26
C GLN A 128 -5.23 -24.30 -26.99
N ILE A 129 -5.67 -23.55 -28.00
CA ILE A 129 -6.13 -22.15 -27.86
C ILE A 129 -7.24 -22.06 -26.80
N ARG A 130 -8.29 -22.88 -26.89
CA ARG A 130 -9.37 -22.91 -25.88
C ARG A 130 -8.87 -23.23 -24.48
N THR A 131 -7.89 -24.15 -24.33
CA THR A 131 -7.34 -24.45 -23.00
C THR A 131 -6.50 -23.31 -22.43
N LEU A 132 -5.77 -22.59 -23.30
CA LEU A 132 -4.98 -21.42 -22.89
C LEU A 132 -5.89 -20.25 -22.54
N GLU A 133 -6.95 -20.00 -23.30
CA GLU A 133 -8.00 -19.01 -23.00
C GLU A 133 -8.63 -19.30 -21.63
N ASN A 134 -9.10 -20.52 -21.39
CA ASN A 134 -9.66 -20.90 -20.09
C ASN A 134 -8.66 -20.77 -18.93
N ARG A 135 -7.36 -20.96 -19.19
CA ARG A 135 -6.32 -20.79 -18.18
C ARG A 135 -6.05 -19.31 -17.90
N LEU A 136 -6.10 -18.47 -18.94
CA LEU A 136 -5.99 -17.03 -18.85
C LEU A 136 -7.17 -16.45 -18.06
N ASP A 137 -8.39 -16.86 -18.36
CA ASP A 137 -9.59 -16.41 -17.63
C ASP A 137 -9.51 -16.78 -16.13
N LYS A 138 -9.06 -17.99 -15.82
CA LYS A 138 -8.82 -18.40 -14.43
C LYS A 138 -7.72 -17.57 -13.75
N ALA A 139 -6.66 -17.21 -14.48
CA ALA A 139 -5.60 -16.36 -13.94
C ALA A 139 -6.11 -14.92 -13.71
N MET A 140 -6.93 -14.39 -14.62
CA MET A 140 -7.58 -13.09 -14.51
C MET A 140 -8.53 -13.02 -13.29
N ILE A 141 -9.37 -14.04 -13.09
CA ILE A 141 -10.26 -14.11 -11.92
C ILE A 141 -9.43 -14.10 -10.63
N LYS A 142 -8.38 -14.93 -10.54
CA LYS A 142 -7.48 -14.97 -9.38
C LYS A 142 -6.74 -13.66 -9.15
N TYR A 143 -6.31 -12.98 -10.22
CA TYR A 143 -5.65 -11.68 -10.13
C TYR A 143 -6.61 -10.63 -9.57
N ASN A 144 -7.84 -10.57 -10.08
CA ASN A 144 -8.85 -9.62 -9.61
C ASN A 144 -9.25 -9.88 -8.15
N GLU A 145 -9.37 -11.15 -7.76
CA GLU A 145 -9.61 -11.55 -6.36
C GLU A 145 -8.43 -11.18 -5.44
N ALA A 146 -7.19 -11.45 -5.87
CA ALA A 146 -6.00 -11.04 -5.11
C ALA A 146 -5.92 -9.51 -5.01
N GLN A 147 -6.33 -8.78 -6.05
CA GLN A 147 -6.34 -7.32 -6.06
C GLN A 147 -7.43 -6.75 -5.13
N SER A 148 -8.60 -7.37 -5.06
CA SER A 148 -9.66 -6.96 -4.12
C SER A 148 -9.24 -7.21 -2.67
N ILE A 149 -8.63 -8.37 -2.38
CA ILE A 149 -8.06 -8.70 -1.07
C ILE A 149 -6.93 -7.73 -0.71
N ARG A 150 -6.04 -7.38 -1.66
CA ARG A 150 -5.00 -6.38 -1.42
C ARG A 150 -5.61 -5.02 -1.04
N LYS A 151 -6.63 -4.57 -1.78
CA LYS A 151 -7.32 -3.30 -1.49
C LYS A 151 -7.94 -3.29 -0.08
N THR A 152 -8.52 -4.40 0.38
CA THR A 152 -9.07 -4.48 1.75
C THR A 152 -7.95 -4.45 2.80
N TYR A 153 -6.83 -5.16 2.58
CA TYR A 153 -5.68 -5.05 3.48
C TYR A 153 -5.07 -3.65 3.49
N ASP A 154 -4.99 -2.97 2.34
CA ASP A 154 -4.52 -1.59 2.27
C ASP A 154 -5.41 -0.64 3.09
N GLN A 155 -6.73 -0.83 3.04
CA GLN A 155 -7.68 -0.08 3.87
C GLN A 155 -7.49 -0.36 5.37
N ILE A 156 -7.33 -1.64 5.75
CA ILE A 156 -7.06 -2.03 7.13
C ILE A 156 -5.76 -1.38 7.63
N VAL A 157 -4.69 -1.41 6.83
CA VAL A 157 -3.41 -0.79 7.19
C VAL A 157 -3.52 0.72 7.32
N LYS A 158 -4.27 1.40 6.43
CA LYS A 158 -4.52 2.85 6.56
C LYS A 158 -5.22 3.17 7.87
N ARG A 159 -6.32 2.47 8.16
CA ARG A 159 -7.06 2.64 9.41
C ARG A 159 -6.20 2.37 10.64
N LEU A 160 -5.39 1.30 10.65
CA LEU A 160 -4.49 1.01 11.77
C LEU A 160 -3.41 2.08 11.95
N LYS A 161 -2.93 2.71 10.86
CA LYS A 161 -1.98 3.83 10.94
C LYS A 161 -2.64 5.09 11.50
N GLU A 162 -3.87 5.38 11.10
CA GLU A 162 -4.66 6.48 11.65
C GLU A 162 -4.94 6.24 13.14
N GLU A 163 -5.40 5.05 13.52
CA GLU A 163 -5.64 4.66 14.91
C GLU A 163 -4.35 4.76 15.75
N ARG A 164 -3.18 4.38 15.20
CA ARG A 164 -1.89 4.54 15.88
C ARG A 164 -1.60 6.00 16.23
N VAL A 165 -1.76 6.93 15.28
CA VAL A 165 -1.54 8.36 15.54
C VAL A 165 -2.53 8.88 16.57
N ASN A 166 -3.78 8.44 16.53
CA ASN A 166 -4.78 8.82 17.52
C ASN A 166 -4.42 8.33 18.93
N PHE A 167 -3.87 7.11 19.06
CA PHE A 167 -3.38 6.61 20.34
C PHE A 167 -2.19 7.40 20.86
N ASP A 168 -1.26 7.80 20.00
CA ASP A 168 -0.12 8.65 20.38
C ASP A 168 -0.62 10.01 20.92
N ASN A 169 -1.65 10.61 20.29
CA ASN A 169 -2.27 11.85 20.77
C ASN A 169 -2.98 11.67 22.12
N GLN A 170 -3.73 10.57 22.28
CA GLN A 170 -4.39 10.25 23.57
C GLN A 170 -3.36 10.01 24.67
N LEU A 171 -2.27 9.33 24.36
CA LEU A 171 -1.17 9.09 25.30
C LEU A 171 -0.53 10.42 25.71
N GLY A 172 -0.19 11.29 24.75
CA GLY A 172 0.36 12.62 25.06
C GLY A 172 -0.57 13.48 25.90
N ALA A 173 -1.89 13.41 25.67
CA ALA A 173 -2.87 14.08 26.52
C ALA A 173 -2.88 13.51 27.95
N ILE A 174 -2.85 12.19 28.11
CA ILE A 174 -2.79 11.54 29.43
C ILE A 174 -1.48 11.89 30.14
N GLU A 175 -0.35 11.87 29.45
CA GLU A 175 0.96 12.25 30.00
C GLU A 175 0.99 13.72 30.46
N ALA A 176 0.40 14.63 29.68
CA ALA A 176 0.26 16.04 30.09
C ALA A 176 -0.61 16.18 31.35
N THR A 177 -1.73 15.45 31.43
CA THR A 177 -2.56 15.46 32.65
C THR A 177 -1.86 14.84 33.85
N LEU A 178 -1.03 13.81 33.64
CA LEU A 178 -0.24 13.18 34.69
C LEU A 178 0.78 14.18 35.24
N HIS A 179 1.53 14.86 34.38
CA HIS A 179 2.50 15.87 34.80
C HIS A 179 1.84 17.05 35.51
N ALA A 180 0.68 17.51 35.05
CA ALA A 180 -0.07 18.54 35.78
C ALA A 180 -0.46 18.06 37.19
N LYS A 181 -0.90 16.80 37.32
CA LYS A 181 -1.27 16.22 38.62
C LYS A 181 -0.08 15.96 39.53
N GLU A 182 1.08 15.62 38.98
CA GLU A 182 2.33 15.51 39.73
C GLU A 182 2.75 16.87 40.28
N HIS A 183 2.67 17.93 39.47
CA HIS A 183 2.92 19.29 39.92
C HIS A 183 1.93 19.72 41.03
N ASP A 184 0.63 19.50 40.84
CA ASP A 184 -0.40 19.76 41.86
C ASP A 184 -0.08 19.00 43.18
N TYR A 185 0.42 17.77 43.07
CA TYR A 185 0.79 16.95 44.21
C TYR A 185 2.04 17.49 44.93
N GLU A 186 3.06 17.92 44.19
CA GLU A 186 4.26 18.55 44.76
C GLU A 186 3.92 19.85 45.50
N GLU A 187 3.05 20.69 44.91
CA GLU A 187 2.56 21.91 45.55
C GLU A 187 1.79 21.58 46.85
N LEU A 188 0.89 20.59 46.80
CA LEU A 188 0.14 20.17 47.99
C LEU A 188 1.05 19.59 49.07
N LEU A 189 2.13 18.90 48.69
CA LEU A 189 3.12 18.36 49.62
C LEU A 189 3.87 19.49 50.33
N LEU A 190 4.28 20.54 49.60
CA LEU A 190 4.90 21.73 50.18
C LEU A 190 3.94 22.43 51.14
N MET A 191 2.68 22.65 50.74
CA MET A 191 1.66 23.20 51.61
C MET A 191 1.43 22.36 52.88
N SER A 192 1.50 21.03 52.77
CA SER A 192 1.38 20.11 53.90
C SER A 192 2.55 20.22 54.87
N HIS A 193 3.77 20.37 54.34
CA HIS A 193 4.96 20.61 55.14
C HIS A 193 4.84 21.96 55.88
N ASP A 194 4.44 23.03 55.20
CA ASP A 194 4.26 24.35 55.79
C ASP A 194 3.17 24.35 56.87
N ALA A 195 2.04 23.69 56.62
CA ALA A 195 0.98 23.52 57.60
C ALA A 195 1.45 22.71 58.83
N SER A 196 2.28 21.68 58.61
CA SER A 196 2.87 20.89 59.69
C SER A 196 3.84 21.71 60.52
N HIS A 197 4.70 22.51 59.87
CA HIS A 197 5.61 23.41 60.53
C HIS A 197 4.87 24.47 61.36
N ALA A 198 3.86 25.12 60.79
CA ALA A 198 3.02 26.08 61.50
C ALA A 198 2.34 25.46 62.74
N LYS A 199 1.82 24.23 62.62
CA LYS A 199 1.26 23.49 63.74
C LYS A 199 2.30 23.20 64.82
N ASP A 200 3.51 22.81 64.44
CA ASP A 200 4.57 22.49 65.40
C ASP A 200 5.10 23.75 66.11
N VAL A 201 5.18 24.88 65.40
CA VAL A 201 5.45 26.20 66.00
C VAL A 201 4.36 26.58 67.00
N ALA A 202 3.09 26.49 66.62
CA ALA A 202 1.97 26.79 67.51
C ALA A 202 1.94 25.88 68.75
N ARG A 203 2.29 24.59 68.59
CA ARG A 203 2.42 23.65 69.71
C ARG A 203 3.59 24.01 70.64
N ALA A 204 4.72 24.42 70.09
CA ALA A 204 5.88 24.86 70.87
C ALA A 204 5.57 26.14 71.64
N GLU A 205 4.88 27.11 71.03
CA GLU A 205 4.42 28.32 71.70
C GLU A 205 3.41 28.02 72.81
N LEU A 206 2.43 27.15 72.54
CA LEU A 206 1.46 26.70 73.53
C LEU A 206 2.16 26.02 74.71
N ALA A 207 3.15 25.15 74.47
CA ALA A 207 3.92 24.49 75.52
C ALA A 207 4.72 25.50 76.37
N LYS A 208 5.34 26.51 75.74
CA LYS A 208 6.03 27.60 76.44
C LYS A 208 5.06 28.39 77.33
N LEU A 209 3.90 28.78 76.80
CA LEU A 209 2.87 29.50 77.57
C LEU A 209 2.33 28.65 78.72
N GLN A 210 2.11 27.35 78.52
CA GLN A 210 1.72 26.44 79.60
C GLN A 210 2.79 26.37 80.69
N SER A 211 4.07 26.28 80.33
CA SER A 211 5.18 26.30 81.29
C SER A 211 5.19 27.59 82.11
N LEU A 212 5.11 28.74 81.43
CA LEU A 212 5.07 30.06 82.08
C LEU A 212 3.89 30.19 83.04
N VAL A 213 2.68 29.81 82.62
CA VAL A 213 1.49 29.82 83.50
C VAL A 213 1.66 28.87 84.69
N SER A 214 2.31 27.71 84.50
CA SER A 214 2.58 26.77 85.59
C SER A 214 3.61 27.32 86.59
N GLU A 215 4.63 28.03 86.10
CA GLU A 215 5.66 28.68 86.91
C GLU A 215 5.06 29.86 87.69
N GLU A 216 4.25 30.70 87.05
CA GLU A 216 3.52 31.78 87.72
C GLU A 216 2.56 31.25 88.79
N ARG A 217 1.84 30.15 88.51
CA ARG A 217 1.00 29.49 89.52
C ARG A 217 1.83 29.01 90.71
N LYS A 218 2.94 28.30 90.45
CA LYS A 218 3.86 27.85 91.50
C LYS A 218 4.45 29.01 92.29
N ALA A 219 4.80 30.12 91.64
CA ALA A 219 5.32 31.32 92.28
C ALA A 219 4.26 31.97 93.18
N ARG A 220 3.02 32.13 92.67
CA ARG A 220 1.90 32.65 93.46
C ARG A 220 1.55 31.73 94.63
N ASP A 221 1.57 30.42 94.44
CA ASP A 221 1.31 29.46 95.52
C ASP A 221 2.42 29.54 96.58
N LYS A 222 3.70 29.64 96.19
CA LYS A 222 4.82 29.89 97.11
C LYS A 222 4.61 31.19 97.89
N GLU A 223 4.34 32.29 97.21
CA GLU A 223 4.10 33.58 97.87
C GLU A 223 2.91 33.51 98.85
N LEU A 224 1.80 32.85 98.46
CA LEU A 224 0.66 32.64 99.34
C LEU A 224 1.03 31.78 100.56
N THR A 225 1.84 30.73 100.39
CA THR A 225 2.32 29.91 101.52
C THR A 225 3.25 30.68 102.45
N GLU A 226 4.16 31.48 101.91
CA GLU A 226 5.05 32.35 102.69
C GLU A 226 4.23 33.37 103.48
N ARG A 227 3.29 34.07 102.84
CA ARG A 227 2.39 35.00 103.53
C ARG A 227 1.55 34.32 104.62
N ARG A 228 1.01 33.12 104.35
CA ARG A 228 0.27 32.33 105.36
C ARG A 228 1.15 31.94 106.55
N SER A 229 2.38 31.50 106.29
CA SER A 229 3.34 31.16 107.35
C SER A 229 3.74 32.39 108.17
N ALA A 230 3.91 33.55 107.55
CA ALA A 230 4.22 34.80 108.25
C ALA A 230 3.06 35.28 109.13
N VAL A 231 1.81 35.13 108.66
CA VAL A 231 0.62 35.40 109.47
C VAL A 231 0.52 34.43 110.64
N SER A 232 0.68 33.12 110.39
CA SER A 232 0.67 32.10 111.46
C SER A 232 1.77 32.33 112.49
N ALA A 233 2.99 32.67 112.07
CA ALA A 233 4.09 33.01 112.98
C ALA A 233 3.83 34.29 113.79
N ARG A 234 3.15 35.29 113.20
CA ARG A 234 2.69 36.48 113.93
C ARG A 234 1.61 36.16 114.95
N GLU A 235 0.65 35.32 114.60
CA GLU A 235 -0.38 34.83 115.52
C GLU A 235 0.26 34.08 116.69
N GLU A 236 1.18 33.15 116.42
CA GLU A 236 1.94 32.44 117.46
C GLU A 236 2.80 33.36 118.33
N MET A 237 3.43 34.38 117.75
CA MET A 237 4.19 35.36 118.54
C MET A 237 3.26 36.22 119.39
N ALA A 238 2.11 36.64 118.86
CA ALA A 238 1.11 37.43 119.58
C ALA A 238 0.52 36.63 120.76
N THR A 239 0.21 35.34 120.56
CA THR A 239 -0.26 34.47 121.64
C THR A 239 0.83 34.27 122.70
N ARG A 240 2.08 33.98 122.30
CA ARG A 240 3.21 33.90 123.25
C ARG A 240 3.47 35.21 123.98
N MET A 241 3.31 36.36 123.33
CA MET A 241 3.45 37.67 123.96
C MET A 241 2.31 37.93 124.95
N MET A 242 1.07 37.61 124.62
CA MET A 242 -0.05 37.67 125.57
C MET A 242 0.18 36.75 126.79
N GLU A 243 0.67 35.54 126.58
CA GLU A 243 1.02 34.61 127.67
C GLU A 243 2.14 35.16 128.56
N ARG A 244 3.19 35.73 127.94
CA ARG A 244 4.30 36.37 128.66
C ARG A 244 3.89 37.66 129.35
N GLU A 245 2.99 38.44 128.77
CA GLU A 245 2.48 39.69 129.33
C GLU A 245 1.57 39.39 130.53
N LYS A 246 0.77 38.32 130.46
CA LYS A 246 0.05 37.76 131.60
C LYS A 246 1.03 37.35 132.72
N MET A 247 2.08 36.60 132.38
CA MET A 247 3.12 36.19 133.35
C MET A 247 3.95 37.39 133.88
N ARG A 248 4.18 38.42 133.06
CA ARG A 248 4.87 39.66 133.48
C ARG A 248 3.97 40.55 134.32
N GLN A 249 2.66 40.60 134.09
CA GLN A 249 1.73 41.25 135.02
C GLN A 249 1.78 40.55 136.38
N ASP A 250 1.89 39.23 136.40
CA ASP A 250 2.08 38.46 137.63
C ASP A 250 3.43 38.81 138.33
N ILE A 251 4.54 38.94 137.59
CA ILE A 251 5.88 39.26 138.14
C ILE A 251 6.09 40.75 138.46
N VAL A 252 5.52 41.69 137.70
CA VAL A 252 5.63 43.14 137.97
C VAL A 252 4.80 43.53 139.20
N MET A 253 3.78 42.73 139.55
CA MET A 253 3.15 42.82 140.87
C MET A 253 4.11 42.40 141.99
N GLU A 254 5.15 41.61 141.68
CA GLU A 254 6.12 41.04 142.63
C GLU A 254 7.47 41.79 142.70
N ALA A 255 7.86 42.58 141.69
CA ALA A 255 9.24 43.10 141.57
C ALA A 255 9.37 44.61 141.21
N LYS A 256 8.75 45.51 141.97
CA LYS A 256 9.12 46.95 141.97
C LYS A 256 9.93 47.30 143.23
N GLY A 257 11.23 46.98 143.19
CA GLY A 257 12.24 47.42 144.14
C GLY A 257 13.60 47.60 143.46
N ASP A 258 14.11 48.83 143.54
CA ASP A 258 15.51 49.28 143.47
C ASP A 258 16.35 49.26 142.17
N LEU A 259 16.34 50.46 141.56
CA LEU A 259 17.47 51.33 141.15
C LEU A 259 18.92 50.86 141.42
N SER A 260 19.84 51.13 140.48
CA SER A 260 20.93 52.12 140.69
C SER A 260 21.86 52.26 139.48
N THR A 261 22.00 53.50 139.02
CA THR A 261 22.78 54.01 137.89
C THR A 261 24.17 54.47 138.32
N GLN A 262 25.03 53.57 138.79
CA GLN A 262 26.38 53.96 139.22
C GLN A 262 27.49 52.93 139.01
N ALA A 263 27.30 52.00 138.06
CA ALA A 263 28.35 51.08 137.60
C ALA A 263 28.70 51.26 136.10
N GLU A 264 28.11 52.25 135.43
CA GLU A 264 28.16 52.38 133.96
C GLU A 264 29.40 53.13 133.43
N GLU A 265 30.08 53.94 134.26
CA GLU A 265 31.13 54.84 133.80
C GLU A 265 32.56 54.29 133.94
N ALA A 266 32.79 53.31 134.81
CA ALA A 266 34.12 52.69 134.96
C ALA A 266 34.39 51.59 133.90
N LEU A 267 33.34 50.94 133.37
CA LEU A 267 33.47 49.89 132.36
C LEU A 267 33.75 50.47 130.96
N LYS A 268 33.28 51.69 130.66
CA LYS A 268 33.47 52.34 129.35
C LYS A 268 34.92 52.70 129.03
N LYS A 269 35.75 53.05 130.02
CA LYS A 269 37.12 53.52 129.76
C LYS A 269 38.12 52.40 129.44
N ASN A 270 37.95 51.20 130.01
CA ASN A 270 38.79 50.03 129.68
C ASN A 270 38.32 49.30 128.42
N LEU A 271 37.06 49.46 128.01
CA LEU A 271 36.54 48.92 126.76
C LEU A 271 37.09 49.67 125.53
N VAL A 272 37.28 51.00 125.66
CA VAL A 272 37.68 51.90 124.56
C VAL A 272 39.14 51.71 124.13
N THR A 273 40.04 51.37 125.05
CA THR A 273 41.47 51.18 124.74
C THR A 273 41.76 49.83 124.09
N ASN A 274 41.09 48.75 124.53
CA ASN A 274 41.13 47.45 123.87
C ASN A 274 40.45 47.47 122.49
N THR A 275 39.37 48.23 122.31
CA THR A 275 38.72 48.36 120.99
C THR A 275 39.57 49.15 119.98
N LEU A 276 40.45 50.06 120.41
CA LEU A 276 41.30 50.83 119.49
C LEU A 276 42.46 50.02 118.93
N HIS A 277 43.13 49.20 119.75
CA HIS A 277 44.18 48.28 119.26
C HIS A 277 43.61 47.16 118.37
N HIS A 278 42.42 46.66 118.69
CA HIS A 278 41.75 45.66 117.86
C HIS A 278 41.35 46.23 116.49
N LYS A 279 40.89 47.49 116.44
CA LYS A 279 40.51 48.20 115.20
C LYS A 279 41.67 48.46 114.25
N LEU A 280 42.88 48.74 114.73
CA LEU A 280 44.00 49.04 113.84
C LEU A 280 44.56 47.78 113.15
N ASN A 281 44.67 46.67 113.90
CA ASN A 281 45.02 45.36 113.31
C ASN A 281 43.86 44.76 112.50
N GLN A 282 42.59 45.04 112.88
CA GLN A 282 41.42 44.74 112.05
C GLN A 282 41.51 45.49 110.73
N ASN A 283 41.78 46.80 110.69
CA ASN A 283 41.70 47.55 109.44
C ASN A 283 42.70 47.07 108.36
N ILE A 284 43.88 46.55 108.75
CA ILE A 284 44.86 46.00 107.80
C ILE A 284 44.44 44.60 107.32
N MET A 285 44.02 43.73 108.23
CA MET A 285 43.46 42.41 107.88
C MET A 285 42.12 42.52 107.13
N GLU A 286 41.29 43.50 107.46
CA GLU A 286 40.02 43.82 106.80
C GLU A 286 40.26 44.42 105.43
N GLY A 287 41.35 45.16 105.19
CA GLY A 287 41.71 45.60 103.85
C GLY A 287 42.04 44.42 102.92
N GLU A 288 42.92 43.51 103.37
CA GLU A 288 43.26 42.30 102.61
C GLU A 288 42.08 41.32 102.52
N GLN A 289 41.29 41.19 103.59
CA GLN A 289 40.13 40.32 103.64
C GLN A 289 38.91 40.91 102.93
N GLN A 290 38.76 42.23 102.80
CA GLN A 290 37.75 42.84 101.94
C GLN A 290 38.08 42.63 100.47
N VAL A 291 39.36 42.69 100.09
CA VAL A 291 39.78 42.36 98.73
C VAL A 291 39.57 40.87 98.45
N MET A 292 39.98 39.99 99.37
CA MET A 292 39.69 38.55 99.25
C MET A 292 38.19 38.25 99.30
N SER A 293 37.40 38.94 100.12
CA SER A 293 35.94 38.80 100.19
C SER A 293 35.26 39.35 98.95
N ALA A 294 35.77 40.43 98.34
CA ALA A 294 35.27 40.96 97.08
C ALA A 294 35.55 39.99 95.93
N TYR A 295 36.76 39.42 95.87
CA TYR A 295 37.07 38.35 94.90
C TYR A 295 36.23 37.11 95.18
N GLU A 296 36.08 36.67 96.43
CA GLU A 296 35.27 35.51 96.79
C GLU A 296 33.78 35.74 96.51
N ALA A 297 33.25 36.94 96.73
CA ALA A 297 31.89 37.33 96.38
C ALA A 297 31.68 37.38 94.86
N ALA A 298 32.65 37.91 94.11
CA ALA A 298 32.63 37.88 92.65
C ALA A 298 32.70 36.43 92.13
N PHE A 299 33.54 35.58 92.74
CA PHE A 299 33.65 34.17 92.39
C PHE A 299 32.42 33.37 92.79
N ARG A 300 31.79 33.61 93.94
CA ARG A 300 30.50 33.02 94.31
C ARG A 300 29.40 33.43 93.35
N LYS A 301 29.37 34.70 92.92
CA LYS A 301 28.43 35.18 91.92
C LYS A 301 28.63 34.50 90.56
N ILE A 302 29.89 34.30 90.13
CA ILE A 302 30.20 33.51 88.93
C ILE A 302 29.83 32.04 89.14
N LYS A 303 30.09 31.47 90.31
CA LYS A 303 29.77 30.08 90.67
C LYS A 303 28.27 29.80 90.68
N GLU A 304 27.48 30.73 91.21
CA GLU A 304 26.03 30.69 91.22
C GLU A 304 25.45 30.89 89.81
N ALA A 305 26.01 31.81 89.01
CA ALA A 305 25.56 32.06 87.64
C ALA A 305 25.95 30.93 86.67
N THR A 306 27.08 30.27 86.90
CA THR A 306 27.57 29.15 86.05
C THR A 306 27.15 27.79 86.58
N GLY A 307 26.75 27.67 87.85
CA GLY A 307 26.29 26.44 88.49
C GLY A 307 27.39 25.39 88.74
N VAL A 308 28.66 25.77 88.72
CA VAL A 308 29.80 24.85 88.69
C VAL A 308 30.48 24.73 90.07
N GLY A 309 30.81 23.53 90.53
CA GLY A 309 31.29 23.27 91.89
C GLY A 309 32.74 23.65 92.17
N ASP A 310 33.60 23.64 91.16
CA ASP A 310 35.05 23.84 91.28
C ASP A 310 35.55 25.00 90.39
N VAL A 311 36.49 25.79 90.90
CA VAL A 311 37.09 26.94 90.21
C VAL A 311 37.81 26.51 88.93
N ASN A 312 38.45 25.35 88.96
CA ASN A 312 39.18 24.84 87.79
C ASN A 312 38.23 24.43 86.65
N GLU A 313 37.03 23.95 86.99
CA GLU A 313 35.97 23.61 86.03
C GLU A 313 35.36 24.88 85.41
N VAL A 314 35.23 25.97 86.18
CA VAL A 314 34.83 27.30 85.65
C VAL A 314 35.86 27.81 84.64
N ILE A 315 37.17 27.70 84.94
CA ILE A 315 38.24 28.14 84.04
C ILE A 315 38.22 27.31 82.75
N GLN A 316 38.10 25.98 82.85
CA GLN A 316 38.01 25.12 81.65
C GLN A 316 36.78 25.44 80.81
N LYS A 317 35.60 25.64 81.43
CA LYS A 317 34.39 26.04 80.70
C LYS A 317 34.52 27.42 80.07
N PHE A 318 35.20 28.36 80.70
CA PHE A 318 35.49 29.67 80.10
C PHE A 318 36.41 29.57 78.88
N ILE A 319 37.43 28.71 78.95
CA ILE A 319 38.35 28.49 77.83
C ILE A 319 37.62 27.80 76.68
N THR A 320 36.88 26.73 76.95
CA THR A 320 36.10 26.03 75.91
C THR A 320 34.99 26.92 75.36
N GLN A 321 34.33 27.72 76.19
CA GLN A 321 33.34 28.70 75.74
C GLN A 321 33.97 29.74 74.81
N LYS A 322 35.15 30.27 75.15
CA LYS A 322 35.88 31.21 74.30
C LYS A 322 36.31 30.59 72.97
N ASP A 323 36.67 29.31 72.96
CA ASP A 323 36.97 28.59 71.72
C ASP A 323 35.71 28.29 70.90
N THR A 324 34.57 27.98 71.55
CA THR A 324 33.27 27.88 70.85
C THR A 324 32.81 29.22 70.30
N GLU A 325 33.06 30.33 71.02
CA GLU A 325 32.75 31.69 70.57
C GLU A 325 33.59 32.05 69.34
N LYS A 326 34.90 31.79 69.36
CA LYS A 326 35.75 31.95 68.17
C LYS A 326 35.27 31.12 67.00
N ASN A 327 34.88 29.87 67.23
CA ASN A 327 34.37 28.98 66.18
C ASN A 327 33.03 29.50 65.61
N LEU A 328 32.12 29.96 66.47
CA LEU A 328 30.86 30.58 66.05
C LEU A 328 31.11 31.85 65.24
N ILE A 329 32.02 32.73 65.68
CA ILE A 329 32.41 33.93 64.93
C ILE A 329 33.01 33.56 63.57
N ALA A 330 33.84 32.52 63.51
CA ALA A 330 34.39 32.02 62.25
C ALA A 330 33.30 31.49 61.31
N MET A 331 32.36 30.69 61.83
CA MET A 331 31.21 30.18 61.07
C MET A 331 30.28 31.31 60.61
N THR A 332 30.02 32.31 61.46
CA THR A 332 29.23 33.49 61.09
C THR A 332 29.92 34.28 59.98
N ARG A 333 31.24 34.46 60.07
CA ARG A 333 32.02 35.14 59.03
C ARG A 333 32.01 34.37 57.71
N GLU A 334 32.13 33.04 57.77
CA GLU A 334 32.05 32.19 56.59
C GLU A 334 30.65 32.19 55.96
N ALA A 335 29.61 32.11 56.78
CA ALA A 335 28.22 32.23 56.32
C ALA A 335 27.95 33.59 55.68
N GLN A 336 28.45 34.68 56.27
CA GLN A 336 28.34 36.03 55.70
C GLN A 336 29.07 36.11 54.35
N ALA A 337 30.29 35.56 54.24
CA ALA A 337 31.02 35.53 52.97
C ALA A 337 30.27 34.73 51.89
N ARG A 338 29.61 33.62 52.24
CA ARG A 338 28.76 32.87 51.29
C ARG A 338 27.52 33.66 50.88
N ILE A 339 26.89 34.38 51.80
CA ILE A 339 25.75 35.25 51.47
C ILE A 339 26.18 36.33 50.49
N ASP A 340 27.33 36.98 50.72
CA ASP A 340 27.86 38.01 49.84
C ASP A 340 28.20 37.44 48.45
N GLN A 341 28.83 36.27 48.39
CA GLN A 341 29.15 35.57 47.13
C GLN A 341 27.88 35.19 46.34
N ILE A 342 26.87 34.63 47.01
CA ILE A 342 25.58 34.29 46.38
C ILE A 342 24.86 35.57 45.95
N GLY A 343 24.96 36.65 46.72
CA GLY A 343 24.43 37.97 46.39
C GLY A 343 25.05 38.53 45.11
N GLU A 344 26.37 38.42 44.96
CA GLU A 344 27.10 38.85 43.76
C GLU A 344 26.75 37.98 42.54
N GLN A 345 26.68 36.66 42.70
CA GLN A 345 26.23 35.74 41.64
C GLN A 345 24.80 36.02 41.20
N ARG A 346 23.90 36.31 42.14
CA ARG A 346 22.52 36.69 41.85
C ARG A 346 22.47 38.03 41.11
N ALA A 347 23.28 39.01 41.49
CA ALA A 347 23.37 40.30 40.80
C ALA A 347 23.91 40.14 39.37
N ALA A 348 24.96 39.35 39.18
CA ALA A 348 25.53 39.06 37.86
C ALA A 348 24.54 38.31 36.96
N THR A 349 23.87 37.28 37.50
CA THR A 349 22.85 36.52 36.76
C THR A 349 21.67 37.41 36.40
N LYS A 350 21.23 38.27 37.33
CA LYS A 350 20.17 39.24 37.08
C LYS A 350 20.57 40.25 36.00
N ALA A 351 21.80 40.77 36.03
CA ALA A 351 22.30 41.66 35.00
C ALA A 351 22.34 40.97 33.62
N SER A 352 22.77 39.72 33.54
CA SER A 352 22.74 38.95 32.28
C SER A 352 21.30 38.69 31.79
N VAL A 353 20.36 38.43 32.69
CA VAL A 353 18.94 38.28 32.35
C VAL A 353 18.35 39.60 31.90
N ASP A 354 18.66 40.71 32.56
CA ASP A 354 18.20 42.04 32.18
C ASP A 354 18.82 42.44 30.83
N GLU A 355 20.09 42.13 30.58
CA GLU A 355 20.73 42.28 29.28
C GLU A 355 20.03 41.44 28.20
N MET A 356 19.69 40.17 28.46
CA MET A 356 18.91 39.37 27.50
C MET A 356 17.49 39.89 27.30
N LYS A 357 16.82 40.36 28.36
CA LYS A 357 15.46 40.91 28.28
C LYS A 357 15.41 42.23 27.52
N TYR A 358 16.37 43.12 27.76
CA TYR A 358 16.42 44.44 27.15
C TYR A 358 17.18 44.46 25.80
N SER A 359 18.09 43.51 25.54
CA SER A 359 18.65 43.30 24.18
C SER A 359 17.72 42.50 23.27
N GLY A 360 16.91 41.59 23.82
CA GLY A 360 15.91 40.82 23.06
C GLY A 360 14.62 41.59 22.73
N ALA A 361 14.21 42.54 23.57
CA ALA A 361 12.96 43.28 23.38
C ALA A 361 13.11 44.66 22.69
N GLY A 362 14.34 45.15 22.49
CA GLY A 362 14.58 46.53 22.00
C GLY A 362 15.38 46.67 20.70
N GLY A 363 16.01 45.61 20.20
CA GLY A 363 16.85 45.69 19.01
C GLY A 363 16.08 45.42 17.71
N GLN A 364 15.89 46.44 16.88
CA GLN A 364 15.40 46.29 15.48
C GLN A 364 16.15 45.20 14.69
N SER A 365 17.38 44.82 15.10
CA SER A 365 18.19 43.75 14.50
C SER A 365 17.55 42.36 14.64
N SER A 366 17.02 41.99 15.81
CA SER A 366 16.47 40.64 16.02
C SER A 366 15.22 40.40 15.16
N ARG A 367 14.36 41.43 15.04
CA ARG A 367 13.18 41.37 14.17
C ARG A 367 13.55 41.37 12.69
N GLN A 368 14.56 42.14 12.27
CA GLN A 368 15.05 42.11 10.90
C GLN A 368 15.74 40.78 10.55
N GLU A 369 16.47 40.17 11.47
CA GLU A 369 17.10 38.87 11.27
C GLU A 369 16.05 37.76 11.15
N VAL A 370 15.00 37.81 11.97
CA VAL A 370 13.84 36.91 11.85
C VAL A 370 13.11 37.14 10.54
N GLU A 371 12.82 38.38 10.15
CA GLU A 371 12.15 38.71 8.88
C GLU A 371 13.00 38.28 7.66
N VAL A 372 14.33 38.41 7.73
CA VAL A 372 15.25 37.91 6.70
C VAL A 372 15.28 36.38 6.67
N ALA A 373 15.21 35.72 7.83
CA ALA A 373 15.14 34.26 7.90
C ALA A 373 13.81 33.73 7.36
N GLU A 374 12.69 34.37 7.70
CA GLU A 374 11.35 34.07 7.20
C GLU A 374 11.27 34.27 5.68
N LYS A 375 11.85 35.36 5.18
CA LYS A 375 11.92 35.62 3.73
C LYS A 375 12.77 34.57 3.01
N LYS A 376 13.93 34.20 3.56
CA LYS A 376 14.75 33.10 3.02
C LYS A 376 14.03 31.77 3.05
N LEU A 377 13.23 31.50 4.09
CA LEU A 377 12.40 30.32 4.20
C LEU A 377 11.32 30.31 3.09
N ALA A 378 10.62 31.42 2.90
CA ALA A 378 9.60 31.59 1.86
C ALA A 378 10.17 31.47 0.43
N ASP A 379 11.37 32.01 0.20
CA ASP A 379 12.07 31.89 -1.08
C ASP A 379 12.51 30.43 -1.34
N ALA A 380 12.98 29.73 -0.30
CA ALA A 380 13.35 28.31 -0.40
C ALA A 380 12.14 27.39 -0.63
N THR A 381 11.00 27.63 0.04
CA THR A 381 9.77 26.85 -0.16
C THR A 381 9.21 27.07 -1.56
N SER A 382 9.12 28.33 -2.03
CA SER A 382 8.64 28.62 -3.39
C SER A 382 9.55 28.04 -4.47
N SER A 383 10.87 28.04 -4.28
CA SER A 383 11.81 27.36 -5.18
C SER A 383 11.63 25.84 -5.17
N CYS A 384 11.41 25.24 -4.00
CA CYS A 384 11.13 23.82 -3.88
C CYS A 384 9.85 23.43 -4.62
N ASP A 385 8.79 24.22 -4.50
CA ASP A 385 7.52 23.96 -5.18
C ASP A 385 7.65 24.10 -6.70
N ARG A 386 8.39 25.11 -7.19
CA ARG A 386 8.72 25.22 -8.62
C ARG A 386 9.47 23.99 -9.14
N ILE A 387 10.44 23.47 -8.38
CA ILE A 387 11.18 22.27 -8.74
C ILE A 387 10.26 21.04 -8.73
N LYS A 388 9.37 20.90 -7.74
CA LYS A 388 8.37 19.82 -7.71
C LYS A 388 7.43 19.86 -8.90
N THR A 389 6.91 21.03 -9.28
CA THR A 389 6.04 21.16 -10.46
C THR A 389 6.78 20.80 -11.73
N ARG A 390 8.03 21.26 -11.89
CA ARG A 390 8.88 20.91 -13.03
C ARG A 390 9.19 19.41 -13.06
N HIS A 391 9.51 18.81 -11.92
CA HIS A 391 9.75 17.37 -11.80
C HIS A 391 8.49 16.58 -12.18
N SER A 392 7.32 16.94 -11.63
CA SER A 392 6.04 16.30 -11.98
C SER A 392 5.76 16.35 -13.49
N ARG A 393 6.03 17.50 -14.13
CA ARG A 393 5.93 17.61 -15.59
C ARG A 393 6.94 16.72 -16.32
N LEU A 394 8.20 16.69 -15.90
CA LEU A 394 9.21 15.81 -16.50
C LEU A 394 8.86 14.33 -16.32
N THR A 395 8.34 13.93 -15.16
CA THR A 395 7.90 12.56 -14.89
C THR A 395 6.77 12.15 -15.83
N LYS A 396 5.78 13.02 -16.09
CA LYS A 396 4.72 12.74 -17.08
C LYS A 396 5.31 12.51 -18.47
N VAL A 397 6.18 13.41 -18.93
CA VAL A 397 6.85 13.27 -20.24
C VAL A 397 7.71 11.99 -20.29
N PHE A 398 8.38 11.64 -19.20
CA PHE A 398 9.18 10.41 -19.11
C PHE A 398 8.31 9.15 -19.22
N VAL A 399 7.14 9.13 -18.57
CA VAL A 399 6.16 8.03 -18.72
C VAL A 399 5.67 7.94 -20.16
N ASP A 400 5.38 9.06 -20.81
CA ASP A 400 4.96 9.09 -22.23
C ASP A 400 6.07 8.56 -23.16
N ILE A 401 7.33 8.96 -22.93
CA ILE A 401 8.50 8.47 -23.69
C ILE A 401 8.67 6.97 -23.47
N ARG A 402 8.57 6.49 -22.22
CA ARG A 402 8.67 5.06 -21.90
C ARG A 402 7.61 4.25 -22.65
N ALA A 403 6.36 4.69 -22.60
CA ALA A 403 5.26 4.03 -23.32
C ALA A 403 5.50 4.07 -24.85
N GLY A 404 6.00 5.17 -25.39
CA GLY A 404 6.38 5.29 -26.80
C GLY A 404 7.49 4.31 -27.22
N VAL A 405 8.55 4.19 -26.41
CA VAL A 405 9.65 3.25 -26.64
C VAL A 405 9.18 1.80 -26.52
N GLU A 406 8.33 1.49 -25.55
CA GLU A 406 7.72 0.16 -25.39
C GLU A 406 6.86 -0.21 -26.61
N HIS A 407 6.00 0.70 -27.07
CA HIS A 407 5.24 0.51 -28.31
C HIS A 407 6.12 0.35 -29.56
N MET A 408 7.24 1.06 -29.65
CA MET A 408 8.20 0.89 -30.75
C MET A 408 8.90 -0.48 -30.67
N ALA A 409 9.31 -0.90 -29.48
CA ALA A 409 9.94 -2.19 -29.25
C ALA A 409 9.00 -3.35 -29.62
N ASP A 410 7.72 -3.25 -29.25
CA ASP A 410 6.67 -4.22 -29.60
C ASP A 410 6.47 -4.30 -31.12
N LYS A 411 6.36 -3.16 -31.80
CA LYS A 411 6.20 -3.13 -33.28
C LYS A 411 7.43 -3.70 -34.00
N LEU A 412 8.61 -3.58 -33.41
CA LEU A 412 9.88 -4.07 -33.95
C LEU A 412 10.24 -5.46 -33.40
N GLU A 413 9.35 -6.15 -32.68
CA GLU A 413 9.62 -7.49 -32.12
C GLU A 413 9.97 -8.50 -33.22
N ALA A 414 9.31 -8.40 -34.38
CA ALA A 414 9.53 -9.27 -35.53
C ALA A 414 10.95 -9.17 -36.13
N VAL A 415 11.65 -8.05 -35.90
CA VAL A 415 12.99 -7.81 -36.43
C VAL A 415 14.04 -8.29 -35.42
N LYS A 416 14.71 -9.39 -35.75
CA LYS A 416 15.73 -10.00 -34.88
C LYS A 416 17.12 -9.40 -35.12
N LEU A 417 17.76 -8.95 -34.05
CA LEU A 417 19.17 -8.57 -34.00
C LEU A 417 20.00 -9.69 -33.39
N ASP A 418 21.31 -9.70 -33.65
CA ASP A 418 22.27 -10.66 -33.04
C ASP A 418 22.65 -10.29 -31.59
N VAL A 419 22.01 -9.27 -31.02
CA VAL A 419 22.21 -8.78 -29.66
C VAL A 419 21.00 -9.17 -28.80
N PRO A 420 21.19 -9.66 -27.56
CA PRO A 420 20.08 -10.03 -26.68
C PRO A 420 19.15 -8.85 -26.38
N SER A 421 17.83 -9.13 -26.41
CA SER A 421 16.78 -8.15 -26.12
C SER A 421 16.89 -7.66 -24.68
N VAL A 422 17.05 -6.35 -24.49
CA VAL A 422 17.09 -5.74 -23.16
C VAL A 422 15.64 -5.50 -22.68
N PRO A 423 15.29 -5.88 -21.45
CA PRO A 423 13.95 -5.62 -20.91
C PRO A 423 13.74 -4.11 -20.67
N VAL A 424 12.52 -3.63 -20.90
CA VAL A 424 12.14 -2.24 -20.67
C VAL A 424 12.08 -1.96 -19.17
N SER A 425 13.04 -1.19 -18.67
CA SER A 425 13.09 -0.68 -17.29
C SER A 425 13.49 0.79 -17.32
N ASP A 426 13.24 1.52 -16.23
CA ASP A 426 13.48 2.98 -16.17
C ASP A 426 14.96 3.34 -16.41
N ASP A 427 15.89 2.44 -16.07
CA ASP A 427 17.33 2.60 -16.29
C ASP A 427 17.78 2.14 -17.70
N THR A 428 16.98 1.30 -18.37
CA THR A 428 17.34 0.67 -19.66
C THR A 428 16.60 1.26 -20.87
N ILE A 429 15.78 2.32 -20.70
CA ILE A 429 15.00 2.96 -21.78
C ILE A 429 15.91 3.39 -22.94
N VAL A 430 17.08 3.96 -22.64
CA VAL A 430 18.05 4.42 -23.65
C VAL A 430 18.61 3.24 -24.44
N ASP A 431 18.91 2.13 -23.77
CA ASP A 431 19.43 0.91 -24.41
C ASP A 431 18.37 0.26 -25.32
N VAL A 432 17.11 0.22 -24.87
CA VAL A 432 15.99 -0.27 -25.69
C VAL A 432 15.76 0.63 -26.90
N MET A 433 15.88 1.94 -26.75
CA MET A 433 15.76 2.88 -27.86
C MET A 433 16.87 2.69 -28.89
N LEU A 434 18.11 2.45 -28.45
CA LEU A 434 19.24 2.12 -29.32
C LEU A 434 19.04 0.78 -30.06
N GLN A 435 18.46 -0.22 -29.39
CA GLN A 435 18.09 -1.48 -30.04
C GLN A 435 16.99 -1.28 -31.09
N CYS A 436 16.00 -0.42 -30.82
CA CYS A 436 14.97 -0.06 -31.81
C CYS A 436 15.59 0.61 -33.05
N ASP A 437 16.56 1.51 -32.85
CA ASP A 437 17.29 2.17 -33.95
C ASP A 437 18.07 1.16 -34.81
N GLN A 438 18.77 0.22 -34.19
CA GLN A 438 19.47 -0.85 -34.91
C GLN A 438 18.52 -1.76 -35.69
N LYS A 439 17.33 -2.07 -35.15
CA LYS A 439 16.30 -2.83 -35.86
C LYS A 439 15.75 -2.07 -37.05
N LEU A 440 15.51 -0.76 -36.90
CA LEU A 440 15.05 0.11 -37.99
C LEU A 440 16.11 0.23 -39.10
N LEU A 441 17.39 0.37 -38.75
CA LEU A 441 18.49 0.38 -39.72
C LEU A 441 18.59 -0.93 -40.50
N LYS A 442 18.39 -2.08 -39.84
CA LYS A 442 18.35 -3.39 -40.51
C LYS A 442 17.14 -3.52 -41.44
N MET A 443 15.98 -2.99 -41.06
CA MET A 443 14.85 -2.91 -41.97
C MET A 443 15.12 -2.00 -43.16
N PHE A 444 15.76 -0.85 -42.93
CA PHE A 444 16.10 0.10 -43.99
C PHE A 444 17.08 -0.49 -45.00
N SER A 445 18.09 -1.26 -44.55
CA SER A 445 18.99 -1.96 -45.47
C SER A 445 18.26 -3.01 -46.31
N VAL A 446 17.35 -3.78 -45.70
CA VAL A 446 16.54 -4.77 -46.43
C VAL A 446 15.59 -4.12 -47.44
N VAL A 447 15.00 -2.97 -47.10
CA VAL A 447 14.16 -2.20 -48.04
C VAL A 447 15.00 -1.61 -49.17
N GLY A 448 16.21 -1.13 -48.89
CA GLY A 448 17.15 -0.67 -49.93
C GLY A 448 17.58 -1.77 -50.88
N GLU A 449 17.80 -2.99 -50.38
CA GLU A 449 18.09 -4.18 -51.20
C GLU A 449 16.87 -4.59 -52.05
N LEU A 450 15.65 -4.42 -51.54
CA LEU A 450 14.40 -4.67 -52.28
C LEU A 450 14.09 -3.58 -53.32
N GLU A 451 14.52 -2.34 -53.11
CA GLU A 451 14.44 -1.27 -54.11
C GLU A 451 15.46 -1.45 -55.24
N GLU A 452 16.64 -2.04 -54.99
CA GLU A 452 17.61 -2.39 -56.05
C GLU A 452 17.17 -3.56 -56.94
N GLU A 453 16.29 -4.46 -56.47
CA GLU A 453 15.71 -5.54 -57.26
C GLU A 453 14.40 -5.17 -58.01
N ALA A 454 13.87 -3.96 -57.83
CA ALA A 454 12.68 -3.50 -58.54
C ALA A 454 13.05 -2.86 -59.91
N PRO A 455 12.46 -3.31 -61.04
CA PRO A 455 12.69 -2.65 -62.32
C PRO A 455 12.11 -1.22 -62.32
N PRO A 456 12.79 -0.24 -62.96
CA PRO A 456 12.36 1.16 -62.89
C PRO A 456 11.03 1.35 -63.64
N SER A 457 9.97 1.73 -62.92
CA SER A 457 8.82 2.40 -63.51
C SER A 457 9.17 3.89 -63.70
N PRO A 458 8.78 4.51 -64.83
CA PRO A 458 9.04 5.92 -65.07
C PRO A 458 7.93 6.71 -64.39
N ASP A 459 8.25 7.42 -63.31
CA ASP A 459 7.70 8.74 -62.97
C ASP A 459 8.06 9.12 -61.54
N ALA A 460 9.24 9.72 -61.36
CA ALA A 460 9.54 10.51 -60.17
C ALA A 460 10.51 11.65 -60.52
N ALA A 461 9.92 12.82 -60.77
CA ALA A 461 10.65 14.07 -60.86
C ALA A 461 11.24 14.44 -59.49
N SER A 462 12.55 14.69 -59.47
CA SER A 462 13.28 15.30 -58.36
C SER A 462 12.74 16.68 -58.00
N PRO A 463 13.01 17.14 -56.76
CA PRO A 463 13.65 18.44 -56.65
C PRO A 463 14.87 18.46 -55.72
N SER A 464 16.01 18.70 -56.34
CA SER A 464 16.99 19.76 -56.04
C SER A 464 17.21 20.15 -54.57
N ARG A 465 18.40 19.75 -54.07
CA ARG A 465 19.13 20.39 -52.97
C ARG A 465 19.34 21.89 -53.19
N GLY A 466 19.09 22.69 -52.16
CA GLY A 466 19.47 24.10 -52.08
C GLY A 466 20.07 24.41 -50.71
N SER A 467 21.39 24.54 -50.67
CA SER A 467 22.20 25.00 -49.54
C SER A 467 22.15 26.52 -49.46
N THR A 468 21.84 27.10 -48.29
CA THR A 468 22.42 28.38 -47.87
C THR A 468 22.55 28.48 -46.34
N ARG A 469 23.80 28.65 -45.93
CA ARG A 469 24.34 29.01 -44.63
C ARG A 469 24.12 30.50 -44.37
N GLY A 470 23.74 30.89 -43.14
CA GLY A 470 23.64 32.29 -42.73
C GLY A 470 23.42 32.46 -41.23
N VAL A 471 24.47 32.89 -40.53
CA VAL A 471 24.53 33.21 -39.09
C VAL A 471 23.90 34.58 -38.84
N GLY A 472 23.16 34.75 -37.74
CA GLY A 472 22.69 36.08 -37.30
C GLY A 472 21.89 36.04 -36.01
N ARG A 473 22.57 36.39 -34.90
CA ARG A 473 22.04 36.55 -33.53
C ARG A 473 21.50 37.98 -33.38
N GLY A 474 20.35 38.17 -32.75
CA GLY A 474 19.82 39.49 -32.38
C GLY A 474 18.47 39.43 -31.66
N GLU A 475 18.50 39.69 -30.35
CA GLU A 475 17.33 40.00 -29.52
C GLU A 475 16.68 41.32 -29.95
N VAL A 476 15.35 41.46 -29.75
CA VAL A 476 14.66 42.55 -29.01
C VAL A 476 13.14 42.45 -29.26
N GLN A 477 12.42 42.09 -28.19
CA GLN A 477 11.22 42.73 -27.62
C GLN A 477 10.08 43.30 -28.52
N GLY A 478 8.84 42.93 -28.19
CA GLY A 478 7.73 43.90 -28.14
C GLY A 478 6.45 43.61 -28.95
N VAL A 479 5.45 43.06 -28.26
CA VAL A 479 3.99 43.37 -28.29
C VAL A 479 3.30 43.67 -29.63
N GLY A 480 2.27 42.87 -29.96
CA GLY A 480 1.22 43.27 -30.91
C GLY A 480 0.10 42.23 -31.04
N ARG A 481 -1.07 42.52 -30.43
CA ARG A 481 -2.36 41.86 -30.69
C ARG A 481 -2.80 42.10 -32.14
N GLY A 482 -3.48 41.14 -32.76
CA GLY A 482 -4.24 41.35 -33.99
C GLY A 482 -4.83 40.05 -34.56
N GLU A 483 -6.14 39.95 -34.49
CA GLU A 483 -7.01 38.84 -34.92
C GLU A 483 -7.02 38.64 -36.45
N VAL A 484 -7.17 37.39 -36.93
CA VAL A 484 -7.98 37.09 -38.14
C VAL A 484 -8.57 35.68 -38.08
N HIS A 485 -9.84 35.60 -38.45
CA HIS A 485 -10.76 34.45 -38.52
C HIS A 485 -10.58 33.64 -39.85
N PRO A 486 -11.38 32.59 -40.14
CA PRO A 486 -10.93 31.25 -40.57
C PRO A 486 -11.06 30.97 -42.07
N ALA A 487 -10.51 29.84 -42.53
CA ALA A 487 -10.90 29.19 -43.77
C ALA A 487 -11.04 27.67 -43.56
N ALA A 488 -12.27 27.18 -43.76
CA ALA A 488 -12.64 25.81 -44.09
C ALA A 488 -12.03 25.46 -45.48
N GLU A 489 -11.90 24.22 -45.97
CA GLU A 489 -12.65 22.98 -45.81
C GLU A 489 -11.88 21.87 -46.59
N GLY A 490 -12.06 20.58 -46.30
CA GLY A 490 -11.66 19.49 -47.21
C GLY A 490 -11.11 18.23 -46.54
N GLY A 491 -11.99 17.28 -46.21
CA GLY A 491 -11.70 16.13 -45.33
C GLY A 491 -11.22 14.83 -45.98
N ALA A 492 -10.91 13.86 -45.11
CA ALA A 492 -11.24 12.44 -45.28
C ALA A 492 -10.97 11.62 -44.00
N ALA A 493 -12.01 10.88 -43.59
CA ALA A 493 -12.05 9.61 -42.85
C ALA A 493 -11.52 9.52 -41.40
N ASN A 494 -12.48 9.61 -40.47
CA ASN A 494 -12.42 9.18 -39.09
C ASN A 494 -12.42 7.64 -38.96
N TYR A 495 -11.46 7.10 -38.21
CA TYR A 495 -11.67 5.89 -37.40
C TYR A 495 -10.80 6.01 -36.15
N ASN A 496 -11.34 6.66 -35.12
CA ASN A 496 -10.93 6.51 -33.73
C ASN A 496 -12.17 6.76 -32.87
N VAL A 497 -12.81 5.68 -32.45
CA VAL A 497 -13.89 5.71 -31.47
C VAL A 497 -13.25 6.04 -30.12
N ARG A 498 -13.40 7.28 -29.65
CA ARG A 498 -13.12 7.65 -28.26
C ARG A 498 -14.34 7.23 -27.42
N VAL A 499 -14.11 6.36 -26.46
CA VAL A 499 -15.07 6.05 -25.40
C VAL A 499 -15.22 7.31 -24.54
N ALA A 500 -16.42 7.86 -24.48
CA ALA A 500 -16.77 8.92 -23.54
C ALA A 500 -16.82 8.29 -22.13
N LEU A 501 -15.95 8.76 -21.24
CA LEU A 501 -16.09 8.54 -19.80
C LEU A 501 -17.02 9.64 -19.27
N GLU A 502 -18.05 9.20 -18.56
CA GLU A 502 -19.05 10.06 -17.91
C GLU A 502 -18.39 11.12 -17.03
N GLU A 503 -18.85 12.37 -17.20
CA GLU A 503 -18.68 13.46 -16.25
C GLU A 503 -19.23 13.00 -14.90
N TYR A 504 -18.34 12.82 -13.91
CA TYR A 504 -18.74 12.94 -12.52
C TYR A 504 -18.72 14.43 -12.19
N ASP A 505 -19.89 14.95 -11.86
CA ASP A 505 -20.09 16.30 -11.33
C ASP A 505 -19.09 16.58 -10.19
N ASP A 506 -18.20 17.54 -10.44
CA ASP A 506 -17.47 18.26 -9.40
C ASP A 506 -18.51 18.99 -8.54
N VAL A 507 -18.86 18.39 -7.41
CA VAL A 507 -19.57 19.09 -6.34
C VAL A 507 -18.61 20.18 -5.84
N PRO A 508 -18.97 21.47 -5.92
CA PRO A 508 -18.10 22.56 -5.48
C PRO A 508 -17.76 22.38 -4.00
N GLY A 509 -16.47 22.47 -3.69
CA GLY A 509 -16.00 22.60 -2.32
C GLY A 509 -16.66 23.80 -1.68
N GLY A 510 -17.62 23.53 -0.80
CA GLY A 510 -18.12 24.49 0.18
C GLY A 510 -16.97 24.83 1.12
N ALA A 511 -16.49 26.06 1.00
CA ALA A 511 -15.81 26.73 2.09
C ALA A 511 -16.86 27.03 3.16
N ASP A 512 -16.95 26.18 4.16
CA ASP A 512 -17.55 26.53 5.44
C ASP A 512 -16.39 26.78 6.41
N ASP A 513 -15.93 28.03 6.36
CA ASP A 513 -15.32 28.74 7.48
C ASP A 513 -16.42 28.91 8.53
N ASP A 514 -16.50 27.97 9.48
CA ASP A 514 -17.23 28.15 10.73
C ASP A 514 -16.23 27.93 11.88
N GLU A 515 -15.39 28.93 12.11
CA GLU A 515 -14.78 29.19 13.41
C GLU A 515 -15.91 29.64 14.37
N GLU A 516 -16.67 28.70 14.92
CA GLU A 516 -17.42 28.97 16.16
C GLU A 516 -16.47 28.80 17.36
N GLU A 517 -16.09 29.96 17.89
CA GLU A 517 -15.54 30.22 19.21
C GLU A 517 -16.38 29.54 20.31
N LEU A 518 -16.09 28.27 20.63
CA LEU A 518 -16.68 27.60 21.79
C LEU A 518 -15.83 27.86 23.04
N GLU A 519 -15.89 29.11 23.49
CA GLU A 519 -15.38 29.54 24.78
C GLU A 519 -16.32 29.02 25.89
N GLY A 520 -15.77 28.25 26.84
CA GLY A 520 -16.38 28.04 28.15
C GLY A 520 -17.33 26.85 28.34
N LEU A 521 -16.80 25.62 28.32
CA LEU A 521 -17.38 24.52 29.11
C LEU A 521 -16.27 23.83 29.90
N GLU A 522 -16.14 24.20 31.17
CA GLU A 522 -15.39 23.43 32.16
C GLU A 522 -15.89 21.97 32.12
N PRO A 523 -15.00 20.96 31.99
CA PRO A 523 -15.39 19.58 32.20
C PRO A 523 -15.67 19.40 33.69
N ASP A 524 -16.95 19.28 34.03
CA ASP A 524 -17.42 18.95 35.38
C ASP A 524 -16.72 17.67 35.86
N VAL A 525 -15.76 17.84 36.77
CA VAL A 525 -14.95 16.76 37.31
C VAL A 525 -15.86 15.88 38.14
N LEU A 526 -16.27 14.75 37.55
CA LEU A 526 -17.09 13.74 38.21
C LEU A 526 -16.46 13.35 39.55
N GLY A 527 -17.14 13.76 40.63
CA GLY A 527 -16.69 13.54 41.99
C GLY A 527 -16.42 12.07 42.30
N ARG A 528 -15.57 11.83 43.30
CA ARG A 528 -15.09 10.50 43.74
C ARG A 528 -16.20 9.46 43.90
N GLU A 529 -17.41 9.85 44.28
CA GLU A 529 -18.57 8.97 44.40
C GLU A 529 -19.16 8.53 43.04
N ALA A 530 -19.17 9.43 42.04
CA ALA A 530 -19.63 9.12 40.69
C ALA A 530 -18.67 8.16 39.99
N MET A 531 -17.35 8.36 40.13
CA MET A 531 -16.35 7.39 39.65
C MET A 531 -16.49 6.03 40.33
N LYS A 532 -16.77 6.00 41.65
CA LYS A 532 -16.97 4.74 42.39
C LYS A 532 -18.24 4.00 41.95
N LYS A 533 -19.30 4.74 41.62
CA LYS A 533 -20.57 4.20 41.10
C LYS A 533 -20.42 3.68 39.66
N MET A 534 -19.67 4.39 38.81
CA MET A 534 -19.35 3.92 37.46
C MET A 534 -18.47 2.68 37.46
N HIS A 535 -17.42 2.66 38.28
CA HIS A 535 -16.56 1.49 38.43
C HIS A 535 -17.33 0.27 38.97
N GLY A 536 -18.24 0.49 39.94
CA GLY A 536 -19.18 -0.55 40.41
C GLY A 536 -20.09 -1.08 39.30
N ALA A 537 -20.70 -0.19 38.51
CA ALA A 537 -21.55 -0.58 37.39
C ALA A 537 -20.80 -1.32 36.27
N MET A 538 -19.51 -1.03 36.09
CA MET A 538 -18.64 -1.70 35.12
C MET A 538 -18.26 -3.11 35.59
N LEU A 539 -17.98 -3.30 36.88
CA LEU A 539 -17.77 -4.61 37.51
C LEU A 539 -19.04 -5.47 37.47
N ASP A 540 -20.21 -4.88 37.71
CA ASP A 540 -21.50 -5.58 37.63
C ASP A 540 -21.84 -5.99 36.19
N LYS A 541 -21.47 -5.19 35.19
CA LYS A 541 -21.59 -5.56 33.76
C LYS A 541 -20.61 -6.65 33.34
N ALA A 542 -19.40 -6.68 33.92
CA ALA A 542 -18.40 -7.71 33.65
C ALA A 542 -18.79 -9.06 34.26
N THR A 543 -19.40 -9.05 35.45
CA THR A 543 -19.84 -10.28 36.16
C THR A 543 -21.15 -10.86 35.62
N ASN A 544 -22.00 -10.06 34.98
CA ASN A 544 -23.27 -10.53 34.39
C ASN A 544 -23.20 -11.09 32.96
N LYS A 545 -22.02 -11.15 32.32
CA LYS A 545 -21.87 -11.77 30.97
C LYS A 545 -21.91 -13.31 30.96
N GLY A 546 -22.06 -13.97 32.12
CA GLY A 546 -22.01 -15.44 32.23
C GLY A 546 -23.34 -16.21 32.17
N LYS A 547 -24.51 -15.56 32.11
CA LYS A 547 -25.81 -16.28 32.15
C LYS A 547 -26.88 -15.66 31.25
N LYS A 548 -27.00 -16.16 30.01
CA LYS A 548 -28.21 -16.22 29.14
C LYS A 548 -27.77 -16.75 27.76
N GLY A 549 -28.30 -17.83 27.18
CA GLY A 549 -29.42 -18.67 27.56
C GLY A 549 -29.40 -20.01 26.82
N LYS A 550 -30.03 -21.01 27.43
CA LYS A 550 -30.52 -22.22 26.77
C LYS A 550 -31.93 -21.94 26.27
N GLY A 551 -32.16 -22.04 24.97
CA GLY A 551 -33.47 -21.99 24.33
C GLY A 551 -33.55 -23.03 23.22
N LYS A 552 -34.56 -23.90 23.30
CA LYS A 552 -34.81 -25.12 22.52
C LYS A 552 -35.04 -24.86 21.02
N PHE A 553 -34.59 -25.79 20.16
CA PHE A 553 -35.37 -26.26 19.02
C PHE A 553 -35.06 -27.73 18.72
N ALA A 554 -36.09 -28.47 18.32
CA ALA A 554 -36.13 -29.92 18.13
C ALA A 554 -36.00 -30.29 16.64
N GLY A 555 -35.59 -31.54 16.34
CA GLY A 555 -36.00 -32.22 15.11
C GLY A 555 -34.92 -33.00 14.33
N GLU A 556 -34.95 -34.32 14.53
CA GLU A 556 -34.66 -35.39 13.56
C GLU A 556 -33.21 -35.77 13.14
N GLY A 557 -32.94 -37.09 13.19
CA GLY A 557 -31.96 -37.77 12.33
C GLY A 557 -30.74 -38.43 13.00
N SER A 558 -30.91 -39.64 13.53
CA SER A 558 -29.82 -40.60 13.87
C SER A 558 -29.25 -41.27 12.59
N PRO A 559 -28.22 -42.15 12.61
CA PRO A 559 -27.21 -42.49 13.63
C PRO A 559 -25.75 -42.47 13.11
N GLY A 560 -24.76 -42.52 14.00
CA GLY A 560 -23.39 -42.88 13.58
C GLY A 560 -22.30 -42.88 14.65
N SER A 561 -21.96 -44.08 15.12
CA SER A 561 -20.60 -44.52 15.52
C SER A 561 -20.07 -44.27 16.95
N THR A 562 -20.16 -45.35 17.73
CA THR A 562 -19.07 -46.05 18.47
C THR A 562 -18.28 -45.39 19.61
N LYS A 563 -18.34 -46.11 20.77
CA LYS A 563 -17.25 -46.52 21.71
C LYS A 563 -16.39 -45.40 22.32
N GLY A 564 -16.15 -45.27 23.61
CA GLY A 564 -16.18 -46.20 24.75
C GLY A 564 -14.97 -45.90 25.66
N GLY A 565 -15.17 -45.85 26.98
CA GLY A 565 -14.11 -45.72 28.01
C GLY A 565 -14.53 -44.73 29.12
N LYS A 566 -15.02 -45.16 30.30
CA LYS A 566 -14.26 -45.53 31.53
C LYS A 566 -13.16 -44.50 31.87
N ALA A 567 -13.00 -43.93 33.06
CA ALA A 567 -13.30 -44.35 34.44
C ALA A 567 -13.26 -43.08 35.36
N VAL A 568 -14.12 -42.98 36.39
CA VAL A 568 -13.84 -43.17 37.85
C VAL A 568 -13.12 -42.01 38.56
N GLY A 569 -13.67 -41.59 39.71
CA GLY A 569 -12.94 -40.91 40.80
C GLY A 569 -13.65 -39.65 41.35
N GLN A 570 -14.70 -39.81 42.16
CA GLN A 570 -14.69 -39.64 43.63
C GLN A 570 -14.38 -38.22 44.18
N ARG A 571 -15.48 -37.57 44.59
CA ARG A 571 -15.81 -36.80 45.81
C ARG A 571 -14.95 -35.60 46.32
N PRO A 572 -15.63 -34.61 46.96
CA PRO A 572 -15.08 -33.30 47.35
C PRO A 572 -14.60 -33.30 48.83
N PRO A 573 -14.09 -32.18 49.37
CA PRO A 573 -15.00 -31.27 50.09
C PRO A 573 -14.61 -29.76 50.11
N MET A 574 -15.64 -28.95 50.36
CA MET A 574 -15.73 -27.79 51.27
C MET A 574 -14.46 -26.98 51.60
N GLY A 575 -14.53 -25.70 51.22
CA GLY A 575 -13.82 -24.56 51.80
C GLY A 575 -14.63 -23.31 51.49
#